data_AF-A0A925WI55-F1
#
_entry.id   AF-A0A925WI55-F1
#
_cell.length_a   1.000
_cell.length_b   1.000
_cell.length_c   1.000
_cell.angle_alpha   90.00
_cell.angle_beta   90.00
_cell.angle_gamma   90.00
#
_symmetry.space_group_name_H-M   'P 1'
#
loop_
_entity.id
_entity.type
_entity.pdbx_description
1 polymer ?
#
loop_
_entity_poly.entity_id
_entity_poly.type
_entity_poly.pdbx_seq_one_letter_code
_entity_poly.pdbx_strand_id
1 'polypeptide(L)'
;MTDNFLTRFFQVAQQVTRAERGFALDTGFEVVATYNLDDSTLTERVFNDFAYTWLRRAMEDNKPIITNNIITDSRKAPDTNTGFSNLRVVVCIPLYGHGGFYLDQHIRNGIIPRNIIDRLGDAFYTLQKNQQADATVEDILAVFNRMR
;
A
#
# COMPACT_ATOMS: atom_id res chain seq x y z
N MET A 1 4.79 11.80 -16.33
CA MET A 1 4.35 12.95 -15.48
C MET A 1 3.50 12.50 -14.29
N THR A 2 2.87 11.33 -14.33
CA THR A 2 2.09 10.72 -13.23
C THR A 2 2.96 10.30 -12.03
N ASP A 3 4.23 9.96 -12.25
CA ASP A 3 5.17 9.44 -11.25
C ASP A 3 5.36 10.37 -10.04
N ASN A 4 5.29 11.69 -10.24
CA ASN A 4 5.58 12.64 -9.17
C ASN A 4 4.40 12.77 -8.19
N PHE A 5 3.17 12.72 -8.68
CA PHE A 5 1.98 12.76 -7.81
C PHE A 5 1.85 11.46 -7.00
N LEU A 6 1.95 10.31 -7.67
CA LEU A 6 1.85 9.00 -7.00
C LEU A 6 2.94 8.85 -5.92
N THR A 7 4.18 9.26 -6.21
CA THR A 7 5.27 9.22 -5.23
C THR A 7 4.99 10.11 -4.02
N ARG A 8 4.55 11.36 -4.22
CA ARG A 8 4.20 12.27 -3.12
C ARG A 8 3.01 11.73 -2.30
N PHE A 9 2.01 11.18 -2.96
CA PHE A 9 0.86 10.58 -2.28
C PHE A 9 1.27 9.35 -1.46
N PHE A 10 2.15 8.52 -2.01
CA PHE A 10 2.72 7.37 -1.32
C PHE A 10 3.53 7.79 -0.07
N GLN A 11 4.29 8.90 -0.15
CA GLN A 11 4.97 9.47 1.02
C GLN A 11 3.99 9.89 2.12
N VAL A 12 2.84 10.51 1.77
CA VAL A 12 1.80 10.81 2.77
C VAL A 12 1.21 9.52 3.35
N ALA A 13 0.93 8.52 2.50
CA ALA A 13 0.44 7.23 2.97
C ALA A 13 1.38 6.58 3.99
N GLN A 14 2.71 6.61 3.75
CA GLN A 14 3.72 6.15 4.71
C GLN A 14 3.62 6.90 6.04
N GLN A 15 3.55 8.25 6.00
CA GLN A 15 3.50 9.07 7.21
C GLN A 15 2.27 8.79 8.08
N VAL A 16 1.10 8.64 7.45
CA VAL A 16 -0.17 8.50 8.18
C VAL A 16 -0.46 7.07 8.61
N THR A 17 0.01 6.08 7.84
CA THR A 17 -0.17 4.66 8.18
C THR A 17 0.92 4.15 9.12
N ARG A 18 2.12 4.75 9.08
CA ARG A 18 3.33 4.25 9.74
C ARG A 18 3.65 2.81 9.37
N ALA A 19 3.28 2.39 8.16
CA ALA A 19 3.64 1.09 7.63
C ALA A 19 5.17 0.93 7.66
N GLU A 20 5.65 -0.29 7.91
CA GLU A 20 7.09 -0.55 8.00
C GLU A 20 7.73 -0.58 6.63
N ARG A 21 7.02 -1.13 5.64
CA ARG A 21 7.52 -1.28 4.27
C ARG A 21 6.40 -1.02 3.27
N GLY A 22 6.78 -0.69 2.05
CA GLY A 22 5.84 -0.58 0.95
C GLY A 22 6.47 -0.28 -0.39
N PHE A 23 5.65 -0.33 -1.43
CA PHE A 23 6.01 0.16 -2.76
C PHE A 23 4.77 0.71 -3.48
N ALA A 24 5.00 1.56 -4.46
CA ALA A 24 3.97 2.08 -5.36
C ALA A 24 4.21 1.59 -6.78
N LEU A 25 3.13 1.18 -7.45
CA LEU A 25 3.11 0.82 -8.86
C LEU A 25 2.35 1.87 -9.66
N ASP A 26 2.83 2.20 -10.85
CA ASP A 26 2.07 2.97 -11.82
C ASP A 26 0.98 2.12 -12.51
N THR A 27 0.28 2.71 -13.49
CA THR A 27 -0.73 1.99 -14.29
C THR A 27 -0.16 0.90 -15.20
N GLY A 28 1.14 0.92 -15.46
CA GLY A 28 1.88 -0.11 -16.19
C GLY A 28 2.36 -1.25 -15.31
N PHE A 29 2.08 -1.22 -14.00
CA PHE A 29 2.60 -2.14 -12.99
C PHE A 29 4.12 -2.04 -12.77
N GLU A 30 4.72 -0.89 -13.09
CA GLU A 30 6.12 -0.59 -12.83
C GLU A 30 6.29 0.07 -11.46
N VAL A 31 7.33 -0.30 -10.73
CA VAL A 31 7.63 0.28 -9.41
C VAL A 31 8.16 1.70 -9.58
N VAL A 32 7.44 2.68 -9.03
CA VAL A 32 7.85 4.10 -9.06
C VAL A 32 8.42 4.60 -7.75
N ALA A 33 8.15 3.91 -6.64
CA ALA A 33 8.66 4.26 -5.32
C ALA A 33 8.69 3.04 -4.39
N THR A 34 9.66 3.01 -3.49
CA THR A 34 9.79 1.98 -2.44
C THR A 34 10.01 2.63 -1.07
N TYR A 35 9.73 1.87 -0.01
CA TYR A 35 9.99 2.26 1.36
C TYR A 35 10.41 1.03 2.16
N ASN A 36 11.62 1.06 2.72
CA ASN A 36 12.24 -0.03 3.48
C ASN A 36 12.12 -1.40 2.79
N LEU A 37 12.25 -1.39 1.46
CA LEU A 37 12.28 -2.56 0.58
C LEU A 37 13.57 -2.43 -0.24
N ASP A 38 14.40 -3.46 -0.20
CA ASP A 38 15.57 -3.57 -1.06
C ASP A 38 15.24 -4.33 -2.35
N ASP A 39 16.11 -4.20 -3.35
CA ASP A 39 15.93 -4.83 -4.66
C ASP A 39 15.89 -6.36 -4.55
N SER A 40 16.60 -6.94 -3.58
CA SER A 40 16.56 -8.38 -3.31
C SER A 40 15.16 -8.85 -2.86
N THR A 41 14.46 -8.04 -2.06
CA THR A 41 13.09 -8.36 -1.62
C THR A 41 12.11 -8.22 -2.78
N LEU A 42 12.27 -7.18 -3.62
CA LEU A 42 11.40 -6.97 -4.78
C LEU A 42 11.53 -8.08 -5.84
N THR A 43 12.73 -8.65 -5.95
CA THR A 43 13.03 -9.77 -6.87
C THR A 43 12.77 -11.14 -6.26
N GLU A 44 12.51 -11.22 -4.95
CA GLU A 44 12.13 -12.47 -4.30
C GLU A 44 10.77 -12.94 -4.83
N ARG A 45 10.77 -14.09 -5.51
CA ARG A 45 9.57 -14.64 -6.17
C ARG A 45 8.37 -14.73 -5.24
N VAL A 46 8.56 -15.19 -4.00
CA VAL A 46 7.46 -15.36 -3.04
C VAL A 46 6.84 -14.02 -2.65
N PHE A 47 7.67 -13.01 -2.40
CA PHE A 47 7.21 -11.65 -2.11
C PHE A 47 6.47 -11.08 -3.32
N ASN A 48 7.06 -11.21 -4.51
CA ASN A 48 6.50 -10.68 -5.75
C ASN A 48 5.14 -11.33 -6.06
N ASP A 49 5.07 -12.67 -6.08
CA ASP A 49 3.85 -13.44 -6.33
C ASP A 49 2.72 -13.05 -5.36
N PHE A 50 3.04 -12.76 -4.09
CA PHE A 50 2.04 -12.33 -3.11
C PHE A 50 1.67 -10.85 -3.26
N ALA A 51 2.64 -9.95 -3.18
CA ALA A 51 2.41 -8.51 -3.09
C ALA A 51 1.87 -7.93 -4.39
N TYR A 52 2.42 -8.32 -5.55
CA TYR A 52 1.92 -7.86 -6.85
C TYR A 52 0.54 -8.42 -7.13
N THR A 53 0.24 -9.68 -6.77
CA THR A 53 -1.09 -10.25 -6.97
C THR A 53 -2.16 -9.45 -6.24
N TRP A 54 -1.93 -9.13 -4.96
CA TRP A 54 -2.93 -8.38 -4.17
C TRP A 54 -3.05 -6.93 -4.60
N LEU A 55 -1.94 -6.27 -4.93
CA LEU A 55 -1.99 -4.89 -5.41
C LEU A 55 -2.66 -4.81 -6.78
N ARG A 56 -2.31 -5.70 -7.71
CA ARG A 56 -2.96 -5.80 -9.01
C ARG A 56 -4.44 -6.03 -8.89
N ARG A 57 -4.86 -6.98 -8.05
CA ARG A 57 -6.28 -7.23 -7.78
C ARG A 57 -6.98 -6.00 -7.22
N ALA A 58 -6.37 -5.29 -6.27
CA ALA A 58 -6.93 -4.06 -5.73
C ALA A 58 -7.11 -2.99 -6.82
N MET A 59 -6.15 -2.86 -7.73
CA MET A 59 -6.20 -1.94 -8.88
C MET A 59 -7.28 -2.34 -9.90
N GLU A 60 -7.40 -3.62 -10.21
CA GLU A 60 -8.42 -4.16 -11.13
C GLU A 60 -9.84 -4.02 -10.55
N ASP A 61 -10.03 -4.34 -9.27
CA ASP A 61 -11.31 -4.23 -8.57
C ASP A 61 -11.66 -2.78 -8.17
N ASN A 62 -10.68 -1.86 -8.29
CA ASN A 62 -10.70 -0.48 -7.82
C ASN A 62 -11.19 -0.36 -6.36
N LYS A 63 -10.75 -1.29 -5.51
CA LYS A 63 -11.11 -1.35 -4.09
C LYS A 63 -9.89 -1.66 -3.23
N PRO A 64 -9.74 -0.98 -2.05
CA PRO A 64 -8.70 -1.33 -1.12
C PRO A 64 -8.84 -2.79 -0.64
N ILE A 65 -7.71 -3.49 -0.55
CA ILE A 65 -7.64 -4.85 -0.02
C ILE A 65 -6.82 -4.83 1.27
N ILE A 66 -7.38 -5.42 2.33
CA ILE A 66 -6.70 -5.65 3.61
C ILE A 66 -6.57 -7.15 3.78
N THR A 67 -5.35 -7.64 3.93
CA THR A 67 -5.04 -9.06 4.05
C THR A 67 -3.85 -9.27 4.99
N ASN A 68 -3.34 -10.49 5.04
CA ASN A 68 -2.11 -10.83 5.74
C ASN A 68 -1.27 -11.82 4.92
N ASN A 69 -0.01 -11.95 5.30
CA ASN A 69 0.95 -12.85 4.64
C ASN A 69 0.85 -14.32 5.11
N ILE A 70 -0.23 -14.74 5.78
CA ILE A 70 -0.40 -16.15 6.18
C ILE A 70 -0.59 -16.99 4.92
N ILE A 71 0.37 -17.88 4.67
CA ILE A 71 0.26 -18.92 3.66
C ILE A 71 -0.63 -20.02 4.24
N THR A 72 -1.87 -20.14 3.74
CA THR A 72 -2.88 -21.13 4.16
C THR A 72 -2.67 -22.52 3.53
N ASP A 73 -1.42 -22.96 3.34
CA ASP A 73 -1.16 -24.32 2.88
C ASP A 73 -1.18 -25.29 4.07
N SER A 74 -2.32 -25.96 4.25
CA SER A 74 -2.56 -26.99 5.27
C SER A 74 -1.54 -28.14 5.28
N ARG A 75 -0.71 -28.29 4.23
CA ARG A 75 0.37 -29.28 4.14
C ARG A 75 1.67 -28.85 4.83
N LYS A 76 1.80 -27.59 5.27
CA LYS A 76 2.98 -27.03 5.96
C LYS A 76 2.78 -26.84 7.46
N ALA A 77 2.00 -27.74 8.08
CA ALA A 77 1.54 -27.64 9.45
C ALA A 77 2.62 -27.53 10.57
N PRO A 78 3.89 -27.98 10.44
CA PRO A 78 4.87 -27.76 11.51
C PRO A 78 5.33 -26.28 11.61
N ASP A 79 5.24 -25.50 10.52
CA ASP A 79 5.73 -24.11 10.44
C ASP A 79 4.72 -23.06 10.94
N THR A 80 3.51 -23.50 11.30
CA THR A 80 2.41 -22.60 11.70
C THR A 80 2.72 -21.84 13.01
N ASN A 81 3.50 -22.42 13.93
CA ASN A 81 3.88 -21.77 15.20
C ASN A 81 5.06 -20.79 15.05
N THR A 82 5.94 -20.97 14.07
CA THR A 82 7.06 -20.07 13.78
C THR A 82 6.66 -18.90 12.87
N GLY A 83 5.57 -19.03 12.11
CA GLY A 83 5.07 -17.98 11.22
C GLY A 83 4.35 -16.81 11.92
N PHE A 84 3.83 -16.98 13.14
CA PHE A 84 3.07 -15.92 13.83
C PHE A 84 3.94 -14.72 14.23
N SER A 85 5.22 -14.91 14.54
CA SER A 85 6.15 -13.82 14.84
C SER A 85 6.40 -12.91 13.63
N ASN A 86 6.26 -13.48 12.42
CA ASN A 86 6.44 -12.82 11.14
C ASN A 86 5.09 -12.48 10.46
N LEU A 87 3.98 -12.56 11.20
CA LEU A 87 2.68 -12.19 10.68
C LEU A 87 2.64 -10.69 10.40
N ARG A 88 2.30 -10.34 9.16
CA ARG A 88 2.19 -8.97 8.69
C ARG A 88 0.77 -8.69 8.23
N VAL A 89 0.27 -7.52 8.61
CA VAL A 89 -0.93 -6.94 7.98
C VAL A 89 -0.48 -6.27 6.69
N VAL A 90 -1.23 -6.52 5.64
CA VAL A 90 -0.98 -6.01 4.29
C VAL A 90 -2.18 -5.18 3.86
N VAL A 91 -1.89 -4.01 3.30
CA VAL A 91 -2.87 -3.08 2.77
C VAL A 91 -2.47 -2.71 1.35
N CYS A 92 -3.35 -2.97 0.40
CA CYS A 92 -3.21 -2.56 -1.00
C CYS A 92 -4.27 -1.49 -1.29
N ILE A 93 -3.84 -0.32 -1.73
CA ILE A 93 -4.72 0.83 -1.99
C ILE A 93 -4.59 1.21 -3.48
N PRO A 94 -5.67 1.07 -4.26
CA PRO A 94 -5.69 1.50 -5.64
C PRO A 94 -5.93 3.01 -5.73
N LEU A 95 -5.24 3.66 -6.65
CA LEU A 95 -5.42 5.06 -7.00
C LEU A 95 -5.90 5.12 -8.46
N TYR A 96 -7.22 5.15 -8.66
CA TYR A 96 -7.84 5.01 -9.98
C TYR A 96 -7.22 5.95 -11.03
N GLY A 97 -6.69 5.37 -12.11
CA GLY A 97 -6.03 6.10 -13.20
C GLY A 97 -4.59 6.56 -12.93
N HIS A 98 -4.04 6.27 -11.74
CA HIS A 98 -2.69 6.67 -11.32
C HIS A 98 -1.82 5.49 -10.89
N GLY A 99 -2.41 4.35 -10.54
CA GLY A 99 -1.69 3.15 -10.10
C GLY A 99 -2.21 2.64 -8.76
N GLY A 100 -1.30 2.32 -7.84
CA GLY A 100 -1.65 1.92 -6.48
C GLY A 100 -0.42 1.70 -5.62
N PHE A 101 -0.62 1.44 -4.33
CA PHE A 101 0.48 1.11 -3.44
C PHE A 101 0.16 -0.05 -2.49
N TYR A 102 1.21 -0.79 -2.19
CA TYR A 102 1.28 -1.85 -1.21
C TYR A 102 1.97 -1.31 0.05
N LEU A 103 1.40 -1.61 1.21
CA LEU A 103 1.94 -1.27 2.53
C LEU A 103 1.84 -2.51 3.43
N ASP A 104 2.89 -2.80 4.19
CA ASP A 104 2.83 -3.83 5.21
C ASP A 104 3.56 -3.47 6.51
N GLN A 105 3.12 -4.11 7.59
CA GLN A 105 3.76 -4.02 8.91
C GLN A 105 3.52 -5.29 9.71
N HIS A 106 4.45 -5.63 10.60
CA HIS A 106 4.20 -6.71 11.55
C HIS A 106 2.96 -6.41 12.40
N ILE A 107 2.10 -7.42 12.58
CA ILE A 107 0.87 -7.27 13.37
C ILE A 107 1.16 -6.93 14.84
N ARG A 108 2.33 -7.35 15.35
CA ARG A 108 2.78 -7.01 16.71
C ARG A 108 3.02 -5.51 16.92
N ASN A 109 3.26 -4.77 15.83
CA ASN A 109 3.45 -3.32 15.85
C ASN A 109 2.14 -2.56 15.59
N GLY A 110 1.02 -3.28 15.57
CA GLY A 110 -0.33 -2.75 15.35
C GLY A 110 -0.88 -3.13 13.98
N ILE A 111 -2.05 -2.57 13.67
CA ILE A 111 -2.72 -2.71 12.38
C ILE A 111 -2.87 -1.33 11.73
N ILE A 112 -2.95 -1.29 10.40
CA ILE A 112 -3.35 -0.07 9.68
C ILE A 112 -4.87 0.06 9.80
N PRO A 113 -5.39 1.10 10.48
CA PRO A 113 -6.83 1.21 10.71
C PRO A 113 -7.61 1.45 9.40
N ARG A 114 -8.79 0.82 9.28
CA ARG A 114 -9.67 0.96 8.11
C ARG A 114 -10.02 2.41 7.80
N ASN A 115 -10.28 3.23 8.82
CA ASN A 115 -10.58 4.65 8.64
C ASN A 115 -9.42 5.45 8.05
N ILE A 116 -8.15 5.06 8.28
CA ILE A 116 -7.01 5.71 7.64
C ILE A 116 -6.98 5.40 6.14
N ILE A 117 -7.29 4.15 5.78
CA ILE A 117 -7.37 3.69 4.39
C ILE A 117 -8.49 4.43 3.64
N ASP A 118 -9.66 4.51 4.24
CA ASP A 118 -10.81 5.21 3.64
C ASP A 118 -10.51 6.72 3.48
N ARG A 119 -9.92 7.36 4.50
CA ARG A 119 -9.51 8.78 4.44
C ARG A 119 -8.43 9.05 3.38
N LEU A 120 -7.53 8.10 3.13
CA LEU A 120 -6.58 8.19 2.02
C LEU A 120 -7.31 8.15 0.67
N GLY A 121 -8.28 7.25 0.51
CA GLY A 121 -9.13 7.19 -0.68
C GLY A 121 -9.88 8.51 -0.93
N ASP A 122 -10.51 9.06 0.11
CA ASP A 122 -11.25 10.32 0.03
C ASP A 122 -10.36 11.52 -0.29
N ALA A 123 -9.16 11.57 0.31
CA ALA A 123 -8.18 12.61 0.03
C ALA A 123 -7.71 12.56 -1.43
N PHE A 124 -7.41 11.36 -1.95
CA PHE A 124 -7.07 11.16 -3.36
C PHE A 124 -8.19 11.62 -4.29
N TYR A 125 -9.42 11.18 -4.04
CA TYR A 125 -10.58 11.55 -4.86
C TYR A 125 -10.81 13.07 -4.86
N THR A 126 -10.64 13.72 -3.71
CA THR A 126 -10.76 15.18 -3.58
C THR A 126 -9.71 15.90 -4.43
N LEU A 127 -8.45 15.49 -4.38
CA LEU A 127 -7.37 16.07 -5.17
C LEU A 127 -7.57 15.84 -6.67
N GLN A 128 -8.02 14.66 -7.07
CA GLN A 128 -8.37 14.35 -8.47
C GLN A 128 -9.48 15.24 -8.99
N LYS A 129 -10.58 15.35 -8.22
CA LYS A 129 -11.73 16.18 -8.59
C LYS A 129 -11.35 17.65 -8.76
N ASN A 130 -10.41 18.14 -7.96
CA ASN A 130 -9.89 19.51 -8.03
C ASN A 130 -8.74 19.68 -9.04
N GLN A 131 -8.34 18.62 -9.75
CA GLN A 131 -7.23 18.61 -10.71
C GLN A 131 -5.87 19.03 -10.12
N GLN A 132 -5.64 18.74 -8.84
CA GLN A 132 -4.44 19.16 -8.11
C GLN A 132 -3.31 18.11 -8.21
N ALA A 133 -2.89 17.77 -9.43
CA ALA A 133 -1.85 16.77 -9.68
C ALA A 133 -0.43 17.25 -9.25
N ASP A 134 -0.24 18.55 -9.13
CA ASP A 134 0.97 19.22 -8.69
C ASP A 134 1.03 19.45 -7.16
N ALA A 135 0.02 18.98 -6.42
CA ALA A 135 -0.02 19.09 -4.96
C ALA A 135 1.24 18.55 -4.29
N THR A 136 1.77 19.32 -3.35
CA THR A 136 2.92 18.95 -2.51
C THR A 136 2.53 17.91 -1.46
N VAL A 137 3.50 17.32 -0.78
CA VAL A 137 3.24 16.37 0.33
C VAL A 137 2.44 17.06 1.44
N GLU A 138 2.77 18.33 1.73
CA GLU A 138 2.10 19.16 2.72
C GLU A 138 0.64 19.43 2.34
N ASP A 139 0.37 19.73 1.06
CA ASP A 139 -0.98 19.93 0.55
C ASP A 139 -1.82 18.66 0.68
N ILE A 140 -1.26 17.51 0.26
CA ILE A 140 -1.93 16.21 0.33
C ILE A 140 -2.24 15.86 1.79
N LEU A 141 -1.29 16.07 2.69
CA LEU A 141 -1.47 15.82 4.12
C LEU A 141 -2.53 16.76 4.73
N ALA A 142 -2.57 18.03 4.32
CA ALA A 142 -3.59 18.98 4.74
C ALA A 142 -4.99 18.55 4.30
N VAL A 143 -5.13 18.03 3.08
CA VAL A 143 -6.41 17.46 2.59
C VAL A 143 -6.79 16.22 3.41
N PHE A 144 -5.86 15.29 3.63
CA PHE A 144 -6.09 14.09 4.45
C PHE A 144 -6.55 14.42 5.89
N ASN A 145 -5.95 15.44 6.51
CA ASN A 145 -6.31 15.87 7.87
C ASN A 145 -7.71 16.51 7.96
N ARG A 146 -8.30 16.94 6.84
CA ARG A 146 -9.68 17.43 6.78
C ARG A 146 -10.72 16.32 6.60
N MET A 147 -10.30 15.14 6.13
CA MET A 147 -11.16 13.96 6.02
C MET A 147 -11.42 13.41 7.42
N ARG A 148 -12.70 13.30 7.81
CA ARG A 148 -13.13 12.84 9.14
C ARG A 148 -13.46 11.35 9.11
#